data_AF-A0A2V7ASY6-F1
#
_entry.id   AF-A0A2V7ASY6-F1
#
_cell.length_a   1.000
_cell.length_b   1.000
_cell.length_c   1.000
_cell.angle_alpha   90.00
_cell.angle_beta   90.00
_cell.angle_gamma   90.00
#
_symmetry.space_group_name_H-M   'P 1'
#
loop_
_entity.id
_entity.type
_entity.pdbx_description
1 polymer ?
#
loop_
_entity_poly.entity_id
_entity_poly.type
_entity_poly.pdbx_seq_one_letter_code
_entity_poly.pdbx_strand_id
1 'polypeptide(L)'
;MTRLLLVATLLGALLAAPPAAAAQPRGGGGDDAERAFVESLRGRDPAGAERYVALRDAREQAIAELRRVEAQYAAAGSELRPVFLSPLKAARRTYAARSLAVLDFLDAHDRQALAEHQEAIGRINALLETRGQARARLEKLLKDE
;
A
#
# COMPACT_ATOMS: atom_id res chain seq x y z
N MET A 1 -4.99 -10.90 -60.58
CA MET A 1 -5.91 -10.74 -59.42
C MET A 1 -5.08 -10.72 -58.16
N THR A 2 -5.19 -9.63 -57.42
CA THR A 2 -4.31 -9.22 -56.33
C THR A 2 -4.77 -9.81 -54.99
N ARG A 3 -3.81 -10.04 -54.07
CA ARG A 3 -3.91 -10.27 -52.60
C ARG A 3 -4.10 -11.72 -52.15
N LEU A 4 -3.60 -12.19 -51.00
CA LEU A 4 -2.57 -11.77 -50.03
C LEU A 4 -2.33 -13.03 -49.16
N LEU A 5 -1.05 -13.33 -48.89
CA LEU A 5 -0.49 -13.71 -47.58
C LEU A 5 -1.32 -14.52 -46.58
N LEU A 6 -0.91 -15.77 -46.35
CA LEU A 6 -1.18 -16.50 -45.10
C LEU A 6 -0.17 -17.65 -44.96
N VAL A 7 0.93 -17.44 -44.22
CA VAL A 7 1.57 -18.52 -43.45
C VAL A 7 2.15 -17.91 -42.18
N ALA A 8 1.61 -18.39 -41.07
CA ALA A 8 2.07 -18.16 -39.72
C ALA A 8 3.29 -19.05 -39.42
N THR A 9 4.32 -18.47 -38.82
CA THR A 9 5.30 -19.22 -38.02
C THR A 9 6.05 -18.24 -37.13
N LEU A 10 5.74 -18.25 -35.83
CA LEU A 10 6.66 -17.74 -34.82
C LEU A 10 6.80 -18.82 -33.75
N LEU A 11 7.85 -19.60 -33.97
CA LEU A 11 8.35 -20.69 -33.19
C LEU A 11 9.31 -20.13 -32.13
N GLY A 12 9.16 -20.58 -30.89
CA GLY A 12 10.27 -20.85 -29.98
C GLY A 12 11.14 -19.70 -29.49
N ALA A 13 10.87 -19.25 -28.27
CA ALA A 13 11.93 -18.79 -27.36
C ALA A 13 11.57 -19.16 -25.91
N LEU A 14 11.72 -20.45 -25.60
CA LEU A 14 11.90 -20.92 -24.23
C LEU A 14 13.42 -20.94 -23.97
N LEU A 15 13.97 -19.86 -23.43
CA LEU A 15 15.30 -19.86 -22.84
C LEU A 15 15.24 -19.12 -21.51
N ALA A 16 15.62 -19.86 -20.49
CA ALA A 16 15.63 -19.49 -19.10
C ALA A 16 16.58 -18.32 -18.81
N ALA A 17 16.05 -17.31 -18.12
CA ALA A 17 16.75 -16.58 -17.07
C ALA A 17 15.65 -15.98 -16.17
N PRO A 18 15.57 -16.33 -14.87
CA PRO A 18 14.75 -15.53 -13.97
C PRO A 18 15.33 -14.10 -14.01
N PRO A 19 14.52 -13.04 -14.20
CA PRO A 19 15.03 -11.71 -13.93
C PRO A 19 15.49 -11.72 -12.48
N ALA A 20 16.75 -11.35 -12.28
CA ALA A 20 17.36 -11.15 -10.99
C ALA A 20 16.28 -10.59 -10.06
N ALA A 21 15.92 -11.37 -9.04
CA ALA A 21 15.14 -10.87 -7.92
C ALA A 21 15.83 -9.56 -7.54
N ALA A 22 15.12 -8.44 -7.77
CA ALA A 22 15.65 -7.12 -7.52
C ALA A 22 16.19 -7.15 -6.10
N ALA A 23 17.50 -7.16 -5.99
CA ALA A 23 18.19 -7.06 -4.72
C ALA A 23 17.85 -5.66 -4.21
N GLN A 24 16.76 -5.56 -3.45
CA GLN A 24 16.45 -4.35 -2.71
C GLN A 24 17.62 -4.11 -1.78
N PRO A 25 18.31 -2.95 -1.88
CA PRO A 25 19.37 -2.62 -0.95
C PRO A 25 18.74 -2.47 0.43
N ARG A 26 18.95 -3.48 1.28
CA ARG A 26 18.60 -3.45 2.70
C ARG A 26 19.58 -2.53 3.41
N GLY A 27 19.30 -1.23 3.37
CA GLY A 27 20.08 -0.20 4.04
C GLY A 27 19.80 1.18 3.43
N GLY A 28 18.61 1.72 3.70
CA GLY A 28 18.15 3.01 3.15
C GLY A 28 16.68 3.03 2.69
N GLY A 29 16.08 1.86 2.47
CA GLY A 29 14.78 1.73 1.81
C GLY A 29 13.53 2.21 2.57
N GLY A 30 13.64 2.54 3.86
CA GLY A 30 12.48 3.03 4.65
C GLY A 30 12.05 4.42 4.19
N ASP A 31 12.99 5.36 4.14
CA ASP A 31 12.74 6.75 3.77
C ASP A 31 12.35 6.90 2.30
N ASP A 32 12.91 6.05 1.43
CA ASP A 32 12.58 6.06 -0.01
C ASP A 32 11.18 5.48 -0.26
N ALA A 33 10.81 4.39 0.42
CA ALA A 33 9.47 3.81 0.32
C ALA A 33 8.40 4.77 0.86
N GLU A 34 8.67 5.42 1.99
CA GLU A 34 7.77 6.39 2.57
C GLU A 34 7.60 7.63 1.66
N ARG A 35 8.69 8.13 1.09
CA ARG A 35 8.63 9.25 0.14
C ARG A 35 7.83 8.90 -1.10
N ALA A 36 8.03 7.69 -1.65
CA ALA A 36 7.25 7.19 -2.77
C ALA A 36 5.76 7.09 -2.42
N PHE A 37 5.43 6.62 -1.22
CA PHE A 37 4.06 6.55 -0.73
C PHE A 37 3.42 7.95 -0.64
N VAL A 38 4.09 8.91 0.00
CA VAL A 38 3.59 10.29 0.13
C VAL A 38 3.41 10.95 -1.24
N GLU A 39 4.34 10.73 -2.18
CA GLU A 39 4.20 11.25 -3.54
C GLU A 39 3.01 10.60 -4.26
N SER A 40 2.81 9.30 -4.11
CA SER A 40 1.64 8.60 -4.66
C SER A 40 0.32 9.10 -4.09
N LEU A 41 0.30 9.47 -2.79
CA LEU A 41 -0.86 10.08 -2.14
C LEU A 41 -1.07 11.48 -2.69
N ARG A 42 -0.02 12.30 -2.83
CA ARG A 42 -0.13 13.67 -3.34
C ARG A 42 -0.76 13.72 -4.74
N GLY A 43 -0.48 12.71 -5.57
CA GLY A 43 -1.10 12.59 -6.89
C GLY A 43 -2.60 12.23 -6.88
N ARG A 44 -3.10 11.55 -5.84
CA ARG A 44 -4.49 11.00 -5.78
C ARG A 44 -5.38 11.69 -4.75
N ASP A 45 -4.86 11.94 -3.55
CA ASP A 45 -5.48 12.63 -2.43
C ASP A 45 -4.44 13.57 -1.76
N PRO A 46 -4.29 14.81 -2.26
CA PRO A 46 -3.36 15.80 -1.71
C PRO A 46 -3.61 16.07 -0.22
N ALA A 47 -4.88 16.18 0.19
CA ALA A 47 -5.25 16.40 1.57
C ALA A 47 -4.91 15.17 2.45
N GLY A 48 -5.06 13.96 1.91
CA GLY A 48 -4.61 12.72 2.54
C GLY A 48 -3.11 12.67 2.74
N ALA A 49 -2.33 13.13 1.76
CA ALA A 49 -0.88 13.23 1.90
C ALA A 49 -0.48 14.17 3.05
N GLU A 50 -1.12 15.34 3.16
CA GLU A 50 -0.88 16.28 4.26
C GLU A 50 -1.26 15.70 5.61
N ARG A 51 -2.43 15.04 5.70
CA ARG A 51 -2.87 14.36 6.93
C ARG A 51 -1.89 13.28 7.35
N TYR A 52 -1.41 12.45 6.41
CA TYR A 52 -0.45 11.39 6.71
C TYR A 52 0.86 11.97 7.26
N VAL A 53 1.41 13.00 6.62
CA VAL A 53 2.65 13.66 7.06
C VAL A 53 2.48 14.21 8.49
N ALA A 54 1.37 14.88 8.78
CA ALA A 54 1.10 15.39 10.12
C ALA A 54 1.00 14.27 11.18
N LEU A 55 0.35 13.15 10.85
CA LEU A 55 0.25 11.99 11.74
C LEU A 55 1.62 11.34 12.01
N ARG A 56 2.43 11.18 10.96
CA ARG A 56 3.80 10.68 11.06
C ARG A 56 4.64 11.59 11.95
N ASP A 57 4.63 12.89 11.70
CA ASP A 57 5.42 13.85 12.47
C ASP A 57 5.01 13.86 13.94
N ALA A 58 3.71 13.79 14.23
CA ALA A 58 3.20 13.66 15.59
C ALA A 58 3.65 12.35 16.26
N ARG A 59 3.75 11.25 15.51
CA ARG A 59 4.29 9.98 16.02
C ARG A 59 5.78 10.09 16.32
N GLU A 60 6.57 10.69 15.43
CA GLU A 60 8.01 10.88 15.66
C GLU A 60 8.29 11.76 16.88
N GLN A 61 7.51 12.84 17.07
CA GLN A 61 7.57 13.65 18.29
C GLN A 61 7.25 12.82 19.53
N ALA A 62 6.22 11.96 19.48
CA ALA A 62 5.87 11.10 20.61
C ALA A 62 6.95 10.05 20.92
N ILE A 63 7.64 9.53 19.89
CA ILE A 63 8.79 8.62 20.05
C ILE A 63 9.96 9.35 20.72
N ALA A 64 10.29 10.56 20.26
CA ALA A 64 11.36 11.35 20.84
C ALA A 64 11.09 11.67 22.32
N GLU A 65 9.86 12.05 22.65
CA GLU A 65 9.45 12.33 24.02
C GLU A 65 9.47 11.08 24.91
N LEU A 66 8.99 9.94 24.39
CA LEU A 66 9.06 8.67 25.11
C LEU A 66 10.52 8.31 25.44
N ARG A 67 11.43 8.39 24.46
CA ARG A 67 12.86 8.12 24.67
C ARG A 67 13.47 9.05 25.71
N ARG A 68 13.11 10.34 25.69
CA ARG A 68 13.56 11.33 26.67
C ARG A 68 13.13 10.95 28.09
N VAL A 69 11.86 10.61 28.28
CA VAL A 69 11.31 10.23 29.59
C VAL A 69 11.86 8.89 30.07
N GLU A 70 12.07 7.93 29.16
CA GLU A 70 12.72 6.65 29.47
C GLU A 70 14.16 6.85 29.94
N ALA A 71 14.93 7.73 29.29
CA ALA A 71 16.27 8.08 29.72
C ALA A 71 16.28 8.72 31.13
N GLN A 72 15.33 9.61 31.42
CA GLN A 72 15.19 10.23 32.75
C GLN A 72 14.83 9.20 33.83
N TYR A 73 13.89 8.29 33.53
CA TYR A 73 13.54 7.20 34.43
C TYR A 73 14.72 6.26 34.70
N ALA A 74 15.50 5.92 33.67
CA ALA A 74 16.67 5.06 33.80
C ALA A 74 17.80 5.71 34.61
N ALA A 75 18.02 7.02 34.40
CA ALA A 75 19.03 7.80 35.12
C ALA A 75 18.61 8.14 36.57
N ALA A 76 17.32 8.03 36.91
CA ALA A 76 16.84 8.27 38.26
C ALA A 76 17.33 7.17 39.22
N GLY A 77 17.91 7.59 40.35
CA GLY A 77 18.20 6.73 41.49
C GLY A 77 16.91 6.11 42.06
N SER A 78 17.03 5.04 42.82
CA SER A 78 15.89 4.27 43.38
C SER A 78 14.86 5.14 44.10
N GLU A 79 15.33 6.18 44.81
CA GLU A 79 14.52 7.17 45.54
C GLU A 79 13.62 8.01 44.62
N LEU A 80 14.09 8.35 43.41
CA LEU A 80 13.41 9.28 42.52
C LEU A 80 12.59 8.60 41.41
N ARG A 81 12.83 7.31 41.14
CA ARG A 81 12.09 6.53 40.14
C ARG A 81 10.56 6.61 40.27
N PRO A 82 9.95 6.58 41.48
CA PRO A 82 8.50 6.68 41.62
C PRO A 82 7.92 7.97 41.02
N VAL A 83 8.66 9.08 41.07
CA VAL A 83 8.23 10.39 40.53
C VAL A 83 8.12 10.33 39.00
N PHE A 84 8.99 9.59 38.34
CA PHE A 84 9.01 9.45 36.88
C PHE A 84 8.01 8.41 36.34
N LEU A 85 7.37 7.61 37.19
CA LEU A 85 6.41 6.59 36.74
C LEU A 85 5.18 7.18 36.05
N SER A 86 4.64 8.29 36.57
CA SER A 86 3.45 8.92 35.97
C SER A 86 3.78 9.55 34.59
N PRO A 87 4.84 10.38 34.46
CA PRO A 87 5.30 10.86 33.15
C PRO A 87 5.58 9.73 32.16
N LEU A 88 6.24 8.65 32.60
CA LEU A 88 6.55 7.51 31.72
C LEU A 88 5.27 6.82 31.20
N LYS A 89 4.27 6.62 32.08
CA LYS A 89 2.97 6.07 31.66
C LYS A 89 2.26 7.00 30.67
N ALA A 90 2.30 8.31 30.89
CA ALA A 90 1.70 9.29 29.99
C ALA A 90 2.38 9.27 28.62
N ALA A 91 3.71 9.32 28.57
CA ALA A 91 4.49 9.27 27.32
C ALA A 91 4.21 7.98 26.52
N ARG A 92 4.13 6.84 27.20
CA ARG A 92 3.76 5.55 26.57
C ARG A 92 2.36 5.57 25.97
N ARG A 93 1.38 6.14 26.67
CA ARG A 93 0.01 6.30 26.14
C ARG A 93 -0.01 7.20 24.92
N THR A 94 0.69 8.33 24.96
CA THR A 94 0.79 9.25 23.82
C THR A 94 1.43 8.58 22.61
N TYR A 95 2.55 7.87 22.79
CA TYR A 95 3.19 7.09 21.74
C TYR A 95 2.22 6.07 21.12
N ALA A 96 1.52 5.30 21.95
CA ALA A 96 0.56 4.31 21.49
C ALA A 96 -0.58 4.95 20.69
N ALA A 97 -1.17 6.04 21.20
CA ALA A 97 -2.25 6.75 20.54
C ALA A 97 -1.83 7.34 19.18
N ARG A 98 -0.63 7.94 19.09
CA ARG A 98 -0.12 8.49 17.81
C ARG A 98 0.24 7.39 16.83
N SER A 99 0.78 6.27 17.30
CA SER A 99 1.07 5.12 16.44
C SER A 99 -0.20 4.48 15.89
N LEU A 100 -1.25 4.34 16.72
CA LEU A 100 -2.55 3.85 16.26
C LEU A 100 -3.17 4.77 15.22
N ALA A 101 -3.12 6.09 15.41
CA ALA A 101 -3.67 7.02 14.43
C ALA A 101 -3.01 6.91 13.04
N VAL A 102 -1.71 6.61 12.97
CA VAL A 102 -1.03 6.31 11.71
C VAL A 102 -1.55 5.01 11.10
N LEU A 103 -1.70 3.95 11.90
CA LEU A 103 -2.24 2.67 11.44
C LEU A 103 -3.68 2.80 10.93
N ASP A 104 -4.54 3.51 11.66
CA ASP A 104 -5.93 3.75 11.28
C ASP A 104 -6.04 4.48 9.93
N PHE A 105 -5.15 5.44 9.67
CA PHE A 105 -5.07 6.12 8.39
C PHE A 105 -4.70 5.15 7.25
N LEU A 106 -3.67 4.33 7.45
CA LEU A 106 -3.22 3.36 6.44
C LEU A 106 -4.29 2.31 6.16
N ASP A 107 -4.92 1.79 7.21
CA ASP A 107 -6.05 0.87 7.13
C ASP A 107 -7.21 1.45 6.31
N ALA A 108 -7.56 2.71 6.55
CA ALA A 108 -8.64 3.37 5.81
C ALA A 108 -8.27 3.56 4.32
N HIS A 109 -7.03 3.99 4.04
CA HIS A 109 -6.52 4.11 2.67
C HIS A 109 -6.59 2.78 1.92
N ASP A 110 -6.13 1.69 2.55
CA ASP A 110 -6.07 0.38 1.90
C ASP A 110 -7.46 -0.23 1.71
N ARG A 111 -8.39 -0.03 2.66
CA ARG A 111 -9.79 -0.43 2.49
C ARG A 111 -10.45 0.32 1.33
N GLN A 112 -10.15 1.60 1.16
CA GLN A 112 -10.66 2.37 0.02
C GLN A 112 -10.11 1.81 -1.31
N ALA A 113 -8.80 1.59 -1.40
CA ALA A 113 -8.18 1.03 -2.59
C ALA A 113 -8.77 -0.36 -2.93
N LEU A 114 -9.00 -1.19 -1.92
CA LEU A 114 -9.65 -2.49 -2.09
C LEU A 114 -11.07 -2.36 -2.67
N ALA A 115 -11.86 -1.41 -2.18
CA ALA A 115 -13.21 -1.16 -2.68
C ALA A 115 -13.19 -0.69 -4.15
N GLU A 116 -12.28 0.21 -4.52
CA GLU A 116 -12.10 0.67 -5.89
C GLU A 116 -11.74 -0.49 -6.84
N HIS A 117 -10.85 -1.39 -6.40
CA HIS A 117 -10.49 -2.57 -7.18
C HIS A 117 -11.65 -3.56 -7.33
N GLN A 118 -12.43 -3.79 -6.26
CA GLN A 118 -13.61 -4.65 -6.33
C GLN A 118 -14.65 -4.11 -7.31
N GLU A 119 -14.86 -2.79 -7.34
CA GLU A 119 -15.75 -2.16 -8.31
C GLU A 119 -15.25 -2.36 -9.74
N ALA A 120 -13.94 -2.15 -9.98
CA ALA A 120 -13.33 -2.38 -11.29
C ALA A 120 -13.48 -3.83 -11.77
N ILE A 121 -13.26 -4.80 -10.88
CA ILE A 121 -13.48 -6.23 -11.15
C ILE A 121 -14.94 -6.48 -11.54
N GLY A 122 -15.89 -5.92 -10.79
CA GLY A 122 -17.32 -6.04 -11.09
C GLY A 122 -17.68 -5.54 -12.49
N ARG A 123 -17.18 -4.36 -12.87
CA ARG A 123 -17.38 -3.79 -14.22
C ARG A 123 -16.81 -4.70 -15.31
N ILE A 124 -15.61 -5.25 -15.10
CA ILE A 124 -14.97 -6.15 -16.08
C ILE A 124 -15.80 -7.43 -16.24
N ASN A 125 -16.26 -8.03 -15.14
CA ASN A 125 -17.07 -9.25 -15.19
C ASN A 125 -18.38 -9.04 -15.95
N ALA A 126 -19.07 -7.93 -15.73
CA ALA A 126 -20.29 -7.59 -16.47
C ALA A 126 -20.05 -7.47 -17.99
N LEU A 127 -18.92 -6.87 -18.39
CA LEU A 127 -18.52 -6.79 -19.80
C LEU A 127 -18.21 -8.16 -20.39
N LEU A 128 -17.52 -9.02 -19.65
CA LEU A 128 -17.21 -10.39 -20.09
C LEU A 128 -18.48 -11.21 -20.29
N GLU A 129 -19.43 -11.11 -19.37
CA GLU A 129 -20.72 -11.80 -19.48
C GLU A 129 -21.51 -11.32 -20.70
N THR A 130 -21.61 -10.00 -20.89
CA THR A 130 -22.28 -9.41 -22.06
C THR A 130 -21.68 -9.93 -23.37
N ARG A 131 -20.34 -9.96 -23.47
CA ARG A 131 -19.62 -10.48 -24.64
C ARG A 131 -19.83 -11.99 -24.82
N GLY A 132 -19.89 -12.75 -23.72
CA GLY A 132 -20.17 -14.19 -23.73
C GLY A 132 -21.57 -14.48 -24.29
N GLN A 133 -22.59 -13.74 -23.83
CA GLN A 133 -23.95 -13.85 -24.36
C GLN A 133 -24.03 -13.47 -25.83
N ALA A 134 -23.40 -12.37 -26.23
CA ALA A 134 -23.35 -11.95 -27.63
C ALA A 134 -22.68 -13.02 -28.51
N ARG A 135 -21.56 -13.59 -28.07
CA ARG A 135 -20.87 -14.69 -28.77
C ARG A 135 -21.78 -15.90 -28.90
N ALA A 136 -22.41 -16.36 -27.82
CA ALA A 136 -23.30 -17.52 -27.85
C ALA A 136 -24.48 -17.32 -28.82
N ARG A 137 -25.05 -16.10 -28.88
CA ARG A 137 -26.11 -15.76 -29.84
C ARG A 137 -25.62 -15.86 -31.29
N LEU A 138 -24.43 -15.34 -31.59
CA LEU A 138 -23.85 -15.40 -32.93
C LEU A 138 -23.49 -16.85 -33.33
N GLU A 139 -22.93 -17.63 -32.41
CA GLU A 139 -22.62 -19.04 -32.64
C GLU A 139 -23.87 -19.88 -32.92
N LYS A 140 -25.01 -19.51 -32.33
CA LYS A 140 -26.30 -20.17 -32.62
C LYS A 140 -26.75 -19.89 -34.05
N LEU A 141 -26.68 -18.64 -34.51
CA LEU A 141 -27.06 -18.27 -35.88
C LEU A 141 -26.26 -19.05 -36.94
N LEU A 142 -24.97 -19.32 -36.69
CA LEU A 142 -24.13 -20.10 -37.59
C LEU A 142 -24.47 -21.61 -37.66
N LYS A 143 -25.24 -22.13 -36.70
CA LYS A 143 -25.62 -23.55 -36.63
C LYS A 143 -27.04 -23.82 -37.11
N ASP A 144 -27.88 -22.79 -37.11
CA ASP A 144 -29.28 -22.85 -37.50
C ASP A 144 -29.46 -22.59 -39.03
N GLU A 145 -28.36 -22.36 -39.76
CA GLU A 145 -28.21 -22.42 -41.24
C GLU A 145 -27.62 -23.77 -41.67
#